data_AF-A0A6I2FRH8-F1
#
_entry.id   AF-A0A6I2FRH8-F1
#
_cell.length_a   1.000
_cell.length_b   1.000
_cell.length_c   1.000
_cell.angle_alpha   90.00
_cell.angle_beta   90.00
_cell.angle_gamma   90.00
#
_symmetry.space_group_name_H-M   'P 1'
#
loop_
_entity.id
_entity.type
_entity.pdbx_description
1 polymer ?
#
loop_
_entity_poly.entity_id
_entity_poly.type
_entity_poly.pdbx_seq_one_letter_code
_entity_poly.pdbx_strand_id
1 'polypeptide(L)'
;MMPAPAPRRVRATAAAMDLLRRLRATHGPLMLHQSGGCCDGSAPMCYPAGEFVIGDRDVLLGLLDLRLRTGEHPTTPAPSEDIAPVWISGPQFTAWQHTQLVLDVVPGRGSGFSLESPEGYRFLSRGRVFASTELDILSTTEIITGETYDQGARPTPSPEPQVVAEAVDACPVPGRETR
;
A
#
# COMPACT_ATOMS: atom_id res chain seq x y z
N MET A 1 0.10 -26.58 14.93
CA MET A 1 0.60 -26.00 13.66
C MET A 1 0.32 -24.51 13.73
N MET A 2 1.33 -23.64 13.66
CA MET A 2 1.07 -22.19 13.66
C MET A 2 0.39 -21.82 12.33
N PRO A 3 -0.64 -20.96 12.35
CA PRO A 3 -1.26 -20.51 11.11
C PRO A 3 -0.22 -19.81 10.23
N ALA A 4 -0.33 -20.01 8.92
CA ALA A 4 0.52 -19.31 7.96
C ALA A 4 0.32 -17.79 8.12
N PRO A 5 1.40 -16.99 7.99
CA PRO A 5 1.32 -15.55 8.18
C PRO A 5 0.45 -14.92 7.08
N ALA A 6 -0.30 -13.87 7.45
CA ALA A 6 -1.17 -13.18 6.52
C ALA A 6 -0.38 -12.55 5.35
N PRO A 7 -0.87 -12.70 4.11
CA PRO A 7 -0.25 -12.05 2.97
C PRO A 7 -0.43 -10.53 3.07
N ARG A 8 0.47 -9.77 2.46
CA ARG A 8 0.34 -8.29 2.46
C ARG A 8 -0.85 -7.87 1.61
N ARG A 9 -1.65 -6.92 2.09
CA ARG A 9 -2.69 -6.28 1.26
C ARG A 9 -2.14 -5.20 0.34
N VAL A 10 -0.99 -4.62 0.68
CA VAL A 10 -0.27 -3.64 -0.15
C VAL A 10 1.20 -3.99 -0.31
N ARG A 11 1.70 -3.85 -1.53
CA ARG A 11 3.12 -3.84 -1.92
C ARG A 11 3.38 -2.60 -2.76
N ALA A 12 4.65 -2.24 -2.95
CA ALA A 12 5.05 -1.11 -3.79
C ALA A 12 6.17 -1.51 -4.76
N THR A 13 6.19 -0.92 -5.94
CA THR A 13 7.34 -1.04 -6.86
C THR A 13 8.53 -0.24 -6.33
N ALA A 14 9.74 -0.62 -6.76
CA ALA A 14 10.95 0.12 -6.42
C ALA A 14 10.84 1.60 -6.84
N ALA A 15 10.27 1.86 -8.01
CA ALA A 15 10.02 3.20 -8.52
C ALA A 15 9.05 4.01 -7.63
N ALA A 16 7.97 3.40 -7.15
CA ALA A 16 7.05 4.06 -6.22
C ALA A 16 7.74 4.38 -4.88
N MET A 17 8.54 3.44 -4.35
CA MET A 17 9.31 3.65 -3.12
C MET A 17 10.38 4.74 -3.28
N ASP A 18 11.00 4.85 -4.46
CA ASP A 18 11.94 5.93 -4.78
C ASP A 18 11.27 7.29 -4.75
N LEU A 19 10.09 7.42 -5.35
CA LEU A 19 9.31 8.66 -5.31
C LEU A 19 8.88 8.99 -3.88
N LEU A 20 8.32 8.03 -3.13
CA LEU A 20 7.92 8.25 -1.73
C LEU A 20 9.08 8.73 -0.86
N ARG A 21 10.28 8.18 -1.05
CA ARG A 21 11.48 8.65 -0.33
C ARG A 21 11.85 10.10 -0.66
N ARG A 22 11.74 10.51 -1.93
CA ARG A 22 11.98 11.92 -2.33
C ARG A 22 10.95 12.85 -1.71
N LEU A 23 9.67 12.48 -1.82
CA LEU A 23 8.57 13.26 -1.23
C LEU A 23 8.75 13.38 0.28
N ARG A 24 9.14 12.30 0.98
CA ARG A 24 9.38 12.31 2.42
C ARG A 24 10.57 13.18 2.82
N ALA A 25 11.61 13.24 1.99
CA ALA A 25 12.74 14.13 2.24
C ALA A 25 12.35 15.62 2.14
N THR A 26 11.40 15.94 1.26
CA THR A 26 10.93 17.33 1.02
C THR A 26 9.81 17.75 1.96
N HIS A 27 8.85 16.87 2.22
CA HIS A 27 7.58 17.19 2.89
C HIS A 27 7.46 16.61 4.30
N GLY A 28 8.41 15.77 4.73
CA GLY A 28 8.35 15.07 6.01
C GLY A 28 7.51 13.79 5.94
N PRO A 29 6.95 13.32 7.07
CA PRO A 29 6.16 12.09 7.12
C PRO A 29 5.00 12.11 6.12
N LEU A 30 4.71 10.97 5.50
CA LEU A 30 3.72 10.85 4.43
C LEU A 30 2.58 9.92 4.83
N MET A 31 1.46 10.03 4.12
CA MET A 31 0.39 9.04 4.11
C MET A 31 -0.18 8.90 2.70
N LEU A 32 -0.78 7.75 2.41
CA LEU A 32 -1.52 7.52 1.17
C LEU A 32 -2.98 7.21 1.46
N HIS A 33 -3.87 7.69 0.59
CA HIS A 33 -5.29 7.35 0.63
C HIS A 33 -5.83 7.10 -0.78
N GLN A 34 -6.65 6.07 -0.93
CA GLN A 34 -7.40 5.79 -2.15
C GLN A 34 -8.91 5.78 -1.89
N SER A 35 -9.62 6.76 -2.45
CA SER A 35 -11.08 6.83 -2.45
C SER A 35 -11.68 6.39 -3.79
N GLY A 36 -12.89 5.81 -3.77
CA GLY A 36 -13.69 5.59 -4.98
C GLY A 36 -14.47 6.85 -5.37
N GLY A 37 -14.24 7.39 -6.59
CA GLY A 37 -14.92 8.60 -7.08
C GLY A 37 -14.96 8.69 -8.62
N CYS A 38 -15.98 9.37 -9.15
CA CYS A 38 -16.40 9.32 -10.56
C CYS A 38 -15.58 10.20 -11.53
N CYS A 39 -14.80 11.17 -11.07
CA CYS A 39 -14.24 12.20 -11.96
C CYS A 39 -12.73 12.12 -12.28
N ASP A 40 -11.90 11.40 -11.53
CA ASP A 40 -10.47 11.21 -11.89
C ASP A 40 -9.89 9.84 -11.47
N GLY A 41 -10.77 8.88 -11.14
CA GLY A 41 -10.39 7.50 -10.93
C GLY A 41 -9.73 7.20 -9.58
N SER A 42 -9.82 5.93 -9.21
CA SER A 42 -9.36 5.25 -8.01
C SER A 42 -7.84 5.25 -7.79
N ALA A 43 -7.10 6.29 -8.19
CA ALA A 43 -5.66 6.36 -7.99
C ALA A 43 -5.34 6.68 -6.51
N PRO A 44 -4.29 6.07 -5.93
CA PRO A 44 -3.77 6.49 -4.64
C PRO A 44 -3.28 7.93 -4.71
N MET A 45 -3.60 8.72 -3.69
CA MET A 45 -3.04 10.06 -3.50
C MET A 45 -2.11 10.06 -2.30
N CYS A 46 -1.03 10.83 -2.39
CA CYS A 46 -0.04 11.00 -1.33
C CYS A 46 -0.16 12.39 -0.70
N TYR A 47 -0.19 12.42 0.63
CA TYR A 47 -0.34 13.63 1.45
C TYR A 47 0.76 13.66 2.52
N PRO A 48 1.09 14.84 3.08
CA PRO A 48 1.78 14.88 4.36
C PRO A 48 0.94 14.16 5.44
N ALA A 49 1.59 13.49 6.38
CA ALA A 49 0.90 12.75 7.42
C ALA A 49 -0.01 13.68 8.24
N GLY A 50 -1.28 13.32 8.36
CA GLY A 50 -2.29 14.07 9.11
C GLY A 50 -3.05 15.14 8.31
N GLU A 51 -2.63 15.44 7.07
CA GLU A 51 -3.31 16.44 6.21
C GLU A 51 -4.56 15.88 5.51
N PHE A 52 -4.73 14.56 5.48
CA PHE A 52 -5.95 13.91 5.03
C PHE A 52 -6.67 13.26 6.22
N VAL A 53 -7.94 13.58 6.40
CA VAL A 53 -8.77 13.02 7.48
C VAL A 53 -9.15 11.57 7.14
N ILE A 54 -8.66 10.63 7.94
CA ILE A 54 -9.05 9.21 7.85
C ILE A 54 -10.41 9.03 8.50
N GLY A 55 -11.37 8.48 7.76
CA GLY A 55 -12.69 8.16 8.31
C GLY A 55 -12.67 6.86 9.12
N ASP A 56 -13.61 6.72 10.07
CA ASP A 56 -13.75 5.53 10.93
C ASP A 56 -13.83 4.22 10.14
N ARG A 57 -14.37 4.27 8.92
CA ARG A 57 -14.56 3.12 8.01
C ARG A 57 -13.47 2.97 6.95
N ASP A 58 -12.50 3.87 6.90
CA ASP A 58 -11.34 3.69 6.03
C ASP A 58 -10.52 2.52 6.56
N VAL A 59 -9.96 1.73 5.65
CA VAL A 59 -9.25 0.50 5.97
C VAL A 59 -7.76 0.70 5.73
N LEU A 60 -6.94 0.32 6.70
CA LEU A 60 -5.50 0.28 6.56
C LEU A 60 -5.11 -0.96 5.74
N LEU A 61 -4.56 -0.75 4.54
CA LEU A 61 -4.01 -1.84 3.73
C LEU A 61 -2.63 -2.27 4.22
N GLY A 62 -1.85 -1.34 4.77
CA GLY A 62 -0.56 -1.64 5.36
C GLY A 62 0.27 -0.42 5.65
N LEU A 63 1.44 -0.68 6.23
CA LEU A 63 2.46 0.32 6.56
C LEU A 63 3.67 0.08 5.66
N LEU A 64 4.02 1.06 4.83
CA LEU A 64 5.23 1.00 4.01
C LEU A 64 6.41 1.55 4.80
N ASP A 65 7.48 0.76 4.94
CA ASP A 65 8.75 1.19 5.53
C ASP A 65 9.64 1.72 4.40
N LEU A 66 9.77 3.05 4.36
CA LEU A 66 10.45 3.77 3.28
C LEU A 66 11.96 3.48 3.24
N ARG A 67 12.53 2.85 4.26
CA ARG A 67 13.95 2.46 4.30
C ARG A 67 14.23 1.22 3.45
N LEU A 68 13.24 0.35 3.25
CA LEU A 68 13.44 -0.94 2.60
C LEU A 68 13.58 -0.82 1.08
N ARG A 69 14.42 -1.70 0.52
CA ARG A 69 14.58 -1.93 -0.91
C ARG A 69 13.94 -3.26 -1.34
N THR A 70 14.01 -3.54 -2.64
CA THR A 70 13.46 -4.75 -3.26
C THR A 70 13.92 -6.01 -2.55
N GLY A 71 12.97 -6.83 -2.10
CA GLY A 71 13.26 -8.10 -1.42
C GLY A 71 13.73 -7.99 0.03
N GLU A 72 13.87 -6.78 0.58
CA GLU A 72 14.30 -6.60 1.96
C GLU A 72 13.16 -6.76 2.97
N HIS A 73 13.55 -7.15 4.18
CA HIS A 73 12.66 -7.28 5.35
C HIS A 73 13.16 -6.38 6.48
N PRO A 74 12.24 -5.79 7.28
CA PRO A 74 12.65 -4.97 8.40
C PRO A 74 13.34 -5.84 9.46
N THR A 75 14.57 -5.48 9.81
CA THR A 75 15.34 -6.11 10.89
C THR A 75 15.11 -5.40 12.23
N THR A 76 14.65 -4.16 12.18
CA THR A 76 14.32 -3.32 13.34
C THR A 76 13.07 -2.49 13.04
N PRO A 77 12.26 -2.13 14.06
CA PRO A 77 11.15 -1.20 13.89
C PRO A 77 11.61 0.10 13.24
N ALA A 78 10.84 0.61 12.28
CA ALA A 78 11.09 1.91 11.68
C ALA A 78 10.66 3.03 12.63
N PRO A 79 11.34 4.19 12.61
CA PRO A 79 10.78 5.41 13.17
C PRO A 79 9.47 5.75 12.44
N SER A 80 8.52 6.37 13.14
CA SER A 80 7.21 6.71 12.58
C SER A 80 7.29 7.61 11.35
N GLU A 81 8.29 8.49 11.27
CA GLU A 81 8.49 9.37 10.10
C GLU A 81 8.90 8.66 8.81
N ASP A 82 9.41 7.43 8.92
CA ASP A 82 9.80 6.59 7.77
C ASP A 82 8.72 5.57 7.41
N ILE A 83 7.57 5.63 8.09
CA ILE A 83 6.41 4.82 7.78
C ILE A 83 5.39 5.65 7.01
N ALA A 84 5.01 5.18 5.81
CA ALA A 84 3.88 5.71 5.06
C ALA A 84 2.69 4.74 5.17
N PRO A 85 1.63 5.05 5.94
CA PRO A 85 0.43 4.25 5.98
C PRO A 85 -0.36 4.39 4.67
N VAL A 86 -0.92 3.27 4.19
CA VAL A 86 -1.75 3.21 2.97
C VAL A 86 -3.17 2.89 3.36
N TRP A 87 -4.06 3.85 3.15
CA TRP A 87 -5.47 3.76 3.46
C TRP A 87 -6.32 3.62 2.19
N ILE A 88 -7.46 2.95 2.32
CA ILE A 88 -8.47 2.85 1.27
C ILE A 88 -9.84 3.08 1.88
N SER A 89 -10.77 3.72 1.14
CA SER A 89 -12.11 3.93 1.68
C SER A 89 -12.87 2.63 1.87
N GLY A 90 -13.75 2.55 2.88
CA GLY A 90 -14.54 1.34 3.16
C GLY A 90 -15.29 0.77 1.93
N PRO A 91 -16.05 1.57 1.15
CA PRO A 91 -16.70 1.08 -0.06
C PRO A 91 -15.71 0.56 -1.11
N GLN A 92 -14.57 1.24 -1.28
CA GLN A 92 -13.53 0.82 -2.20
C GLN A 92 -12.85 -0.48 -1.71
N PHE A 93 -12.61 -0.63 -0.40
CA PHE A 93 -12.10 -1.86 0.18
C PHE A 93 -13.03 -3.04 -0.13
N THR A 94 -14.34 -2.90 0.11
CA THR A 94 -15.31 -3.96 -0.18
C THR A 94 -15.23 -4.45 -1.63
N ALA A 95 -15.05 -3.53 -2.57
CA ALA A 95 -14.92 -3.85 -3.98
C ALA A 95 -13.57 -4.52 -4.34
N TRP A 96 -12.49 -4.24 -3.60
CA TRP A 96 -11.12 -4.66 -3.96
C TRP A 96 -10.46 -5.61 -2.97
N GLN A 97 -11.13 -6.03 -1.90
CA GLN A 97 -10.57 -6.84 -0.79
C GLN A 97 -10.00 -8.20 -1.22
N HIS A 98 -10.39 -8.69 -2.40
CA HIS A 98 -9.92 -9.92 -3.03
C HIS A 98 -8.65 -9.71 -3.89
N THR A 99 -8.08 -8.51 -3.87
CA THR A 99 -6.86 -8.15 -4.60
C THR A 99 -5.81 -7.57 -3.67
N GLN A 100 -4.54 -7.89 -3.94
CA GLN A 100 -3.38 -7.20 -3.41
C GLN A 100 -3.17 -5.93 -4.23
N LEU A 101 -3.11 -4.79 -3.55
CA LEU A 101 -2.74 -3.52 -4.16
C LEU A 101 -1.23 -3.48 -4.35
N VAL A 102 -0.80 -3.17 -5.57
CA VAL A 102 0.59 -2.91 -5.92
C VAL A 102 0.70 -1.45 -6.32
N LEU A 103 1.24 -0.64 -5.41
CA LEU A 103 1.46 0.78 -5.61
C LEU A 103 2.60 0.96 -6.59
N ASP A 104 2.31 1.61 -7.71
CA ASP A 104 3.27 1.92 -8.75
C ASP A 104 3.25 3.42 -9.07
N VAL A 105 4.16 3.87 -9.91
CA VAL A 105 4.27 5.27 -10.35
C VAL A 105 4.51 5.34 -11.85
N VAL A 106 3.90 6.32 -12.51
CA VAL A 106 4.12 6.61 -13.92
C VAL A 106 4.25 8.11 -14.17
N PRO A 107 4.95 8.54 -15.23
CA PRO A 107 4.94 9.95 -15.64
C PRO A 107 3.52 10.42 -16.00
N GLY A 108 3.23 11.67 -15.66
CA GLY A 108 2.01 12.39 -16.04
C GLY A 108 1.45 13.23 -14.90
N ARG A 109 0.38 13.98 -15.18
CA ARG A 109 -0.28 14.80 -14.16
C ARG A 109 -1.17 13.90 -13.28
N GLY A 110 -0.89 13.86 -11.99
CA GLY A 110 -1.78 13.30 -10.98
C GLY A 110 -2.88 14.29 -10.59
N SER A 111 -3.68 13.92 -9.59
CA SER A 111 -4.64 14.82 -8.95
C SER A 111 -3.91 16.03 -8.38
N GLY A 112 -4.45 17.24 -8.56
CA GLY A 112 -3.82 18.49 -8.08
C GLY A 112 -3.57 18.55 -6.57
N PHE A 113 -4.15 17.63 -5.80
CA PHE A 113 -3.98 17.53 -4.35
C PHE A 113 -2.86 16.58 -3.92
N SER A 114 -2.35 15.73 -4.81
CA SER A 114 -1.33 14.73 -4.49
C SER A 114 0.08 15.33 -4.59
N LEU A 115 0.96 15.00 -3.64
CA LEU A 115 2.29 15.61 -3.52
C LEU A 115 3.22 15.39 -4.72
N GLU A 116 3.06 14.29 -5.46
CA GLU A 116 3.89 13.98 -6.62
C GLU A 116 3.50 14.75 -7.89
N SER A 117 2.31 15.33 -7.92
CA SER A 117 1.76 15.99 -9.11
C SER A 117 2.66 17.12 -9.65
N PRO A 118 3.28 17.98 -8.80
CA PRO A 118 4.25 18.98 -9.24
C PRO A 118 5.58 18.38 -9.76
N GLU A 119 5.94 17.15 -9.37
CA GLU A 119 7.12 16.45 -9.89
C GLU A 119 6.87 15.80 -11.28
N GLY A 120 5.64 15.90 -11.82
CA GLY A 120 5.29 15.34 -13.13
C GLY A 120 5.05 13.83 -13.10
N TYR A 121 4.74 13.28 -11.92
CA TYR A 121 4.38 11.88 -11.73
C TYR A 121 2.93 11.75 -11.26
N ARG A 122 2.42 10.52 -11.29
CA ARG A 122 1.21 10.11 -10.58
C ARG A 122 1.36 8.69 -10.04
N PHE A 123 0.81 8.42 -8.88
CA PHE A 123 0.68 7.05 -8.38
C PHE A 123 -0.39 6.27 -9.15
N LEU A 124 -0.21 4.95 -9.22
CA LEU A 124 -1.10 4.01 -9.88
C LEU A 124 -1.31 2.79 -8.99
N SER A 125 -2.57 2.42 -8.78
CA SER A 125 -2.91 1.13 -8.18
C SER A 125 -2.98 0.06 -9.26
N ARG A 126 -2.15 -0.97 -9.12
CA ARG A 126 -2.27 -2.22 -9.88
C ARG A 126 -2.79 -3.30 -8.95
N GLY A 127 -3.56 -4.25 -9.49
CA GLY A 127 -4.17 -5.32 -8.71
C GLY A 127 -3.57 -6.68 -9.07
N ARG A 128 -3.24 -7.46 -8.05
CA ARG A 128 -3.04 -8.91 -8.15
C ARG A 128 -4.19 -9.60 -7.45
N VAL A 129 -4.88 -10.52 -8.10
CA VAL A 129 -5.90 -11.35 -7.44
C VAL A 129 -5.20 -12.29 -6.45
N PHE A 130 -5.68 -12.32 -5.20
CA PHE A 130 -5.19 -13.28 -4.22
C PHE A 130 -5.55 -14.72 -4.62
N ALA A 131 -4.64 -15.66 -4.37
CA ALA A 131 -4.94 -17.08 -4.47
C ALA A 131 -5.98 -17.49 -3.42
N SER A 132 -6.65 -18.62 -3.62
CA SER A 132 -7.66 -19.13 -2.66
C SER A 132 -7.10 -19.31 -1.25
N THR A 133 -5.88 -19.86 -1.13
CA THR A 133 -5.20 -20.03 0.17
C THR A 133 -4.91 -18.70 0.86
N GLU A 134 -4.60 -17.66 0.10
CA GLU A 134 -4.38 -16.30 0.62
C GLU A 134 -5.70 -15.68 1.08
N LEU A 135 -6.78 -15.87 0.33
CA LEU A 135 -8.13 -15.44 0.70
C LEU A 135 -8.61 -16.14 1.97
N ASP A 136 -8.36 -17.44 2.14
CA ASP A 136 -8.71 -18.19 3.35
C ASP A 136 -8.03 -17.58 4.58
N ILE A 137 -6.73 -17.27 4.50
CA ILE A 137 -6.00 -16.59 5.58
C ILE A 137 -6.57 -15.20 5.84
N LEU A 138 -6.79 -14.41 4.78
CA LEU A 138 -7.33 -13.04 4.89
C LEU A 138 -8.75 -13.00 5.46
N SER A 139 -9.57 -14.03 5.25
CA SER A 139 -10.93 -14.12 5.77
C SER A 139 -10.99 -14.22 7.30
N THR A 140 -9.89 -14.67 7.92
CA THR A 140 -9.74 -14.79 9.38
C THR A 140 -8.79 -13.74 9.96
N THR A 141 -8.23 -12.87 9.11
CA THR A 141 -7.36 -11.77 9.53
C THR A 141 -8.20 -10.54 9.87
N GLU A 142 -7.95 -9.96 11.04
CA GLU A 142 -8.62 -8.73 11.46
C GLU A 142 -8.35 -7.57 10.47
N ILE A 143 -9.42 -6.86 10.13
CA ILE A 143 -9.33 -5.66 9.30
C ILE A 143 -9.17 -4.46 10.22
N ILE A 144 -8.07 -3.73 10.07
CA ILE A 144 -7.84 -2.49 10.80
C ILE A 144 -8.52 -1.34 10.07
N THR A 145 -9.43 -0.69 10.78
CA THR A 145 -10.14 0.50 10.34
C THR A 145 -9.54 1.77 10.95
N GLY A 146 -9.92 2.95 10.47
CA GLY A 146 -9.54 4.23 11.08
C GLY A 146 -9.87 4.26 12.58
N GLU A 147 -11.08 3.83 12.94
CA GLU A 147 -11.53 3.78 14.34
C GLU A 147 -10.64 2.88 15.21
N THR A 148 -10.38 1.65 14.78
CA THR A 148 -9.58 0.69 15.56
C THR A 148 -8.10 1.08 15.60
N TYR A 149 -7.59 1.71 14.54
CA TYR A 149 -6.22 2.22 14.50
C TYR A 149 -6.02 3.36 15.51
N ASP A 150 -6.98 4.28 15.63
CA ASP A 150 -6.95 5.36 16.63
C ASP A 150 -7.04 4.83 18.06
N GLN A 151 -7.72 3.70 18.26
CA GLN A 151 -7.74 2.95 19.53
C GLN A 151 -6.46 2.16 19.81
N GLY A 152 -5.49 2.16 18.88
CA GLY A 152 -4.17 1.55 19.06
C GLY A 152 -3.95 0.22 18.32
N ALA A 153 -4.91 -0.25 17.51
CA ALA A 153 -4.71 -1.45 16.70
C ALA A 153 -3.60 -1.23 15.66
N ARG A 154 -2.73 -2.22 15.46
CA ARG A 154 -1.62 -2.16 14.50
C ARG A 154 -1.51 -3.48 13.74
N PRO A 155 -1.14 -3.45 12.44
CA PRO A 155 -1.11 -4.65 11.62
C PRO A 155 -0.02 -5.61 12.08
N THR A 156 -0.32 -6.91 12.02
CA THR A 156 0.67 -7.96 12.26
C THR A 156 1.76 -7.90 11.18
N PRO A 157 3.05 -8.01 11.55
CA PRO A 157 4.13 -8.09 10.58
C PRO A 157 3.94 -9.26 9.60
N SER A 158 4.09 -8.99 8.31
CA SER A 158 4.11 -10.02 7.27
C SER A 158 5.55 -10.33 6.85
N PRO A 159 5.92 -11.61 6.69
CA PRO A 159 7.24 -12.01 6.21
C PRO A 159 7.41 -11.81 4.71
N GLU A 160 6.39 -11.39 3.97
CA GLU A 160 6.55 -11.06 2.55
C GLU A 160 7.33 -9.76 2.39
N PRO A 161 8.15 -9.61 1.33
CA PRO A 161 8.80 -8.34 1.05
C PRO A 161 7.78 -7.32 0.53
N GLN A 162 7.80 -6.12 1.10
CA GLN A 162 6.87 -5.07 0.70
C GLN A 162 7.24 -4.41 -0.63
N VAL A 163 8.52 -4.44 -1.02
CA VAL A 163 9.03 -3.83 -2.25
C VAL A 163 9.29 -4.90 -3.30
N VAL A 164 8.72 -4.72 -4.50
CA VAL A 164 9.00 -5.50 -5.72
C VAL A 164 9.80 -4.67 -6.71
N ALA A 165 10.56 -5.30 -7.62
CA ALA A 165 11.25 -4.57 -8.66
C ALA A 165 10.23 -3.90 -9.59
N GLU A 166 9.38 -4.70 -10.21
CA GLU A 166 8.31 -4.24 -11.11
C GLU A 166 6.94 -4.75 -10.64
N ALA A 167 5.88 -4.12 -11.14
CA ALA A 167 4.52 -4.53 -10.80
C ALA A 167 4.19 -5.98 -11.22
N VAL A 168 4.80 -6.46 -12.31
CA VAL A 168 4.63 -7.85 -12.78
C VAL A 168 5.20 -8.85 -11.76
N ASP A 169 6.22 -8.48 -10.99
CA ASP A 169 6.85 -9.36 -10.00
C ASP A 169 6.00 -9.51 -8.73
N ALA A 170 4.97 -8.69 -8.58
CA ALA A 170 3.95 -8.94 -7.57
C ALA A 170 3.06 -10.14 -7.96
N CYS A 171 2.86 -10.37 -9.25
CA CYS A 171 2.07 -11.45 -9.81
C CYS A 171 2.96 -12.60 -10.29
N PRO A 172 3.17 -13.68 -9.51
CA PRO A 172 3.71 -14.89 -10.09
C PRO A 172 2.69 -15.40 -11.12
N VAL A 173 2.99 -15.23 -12.41
CA VAL A 173 2.18 -15.83 -13.48
C VAL A 173 2.24 -17.34 -13.30
N PRO A 174 1.13 -18.04 -13.07
CA PRO A 174 1.15 -19.49 -13.02
C PRO A 174 1.63 -20.02 -14.38
N GLY A 175 2.79 -20.69 -14.40
CA GLY A 175 3.25 -21.46 -15.56
C GLY A 175 4.44 -20.91 -16.36
N ARG A 176 5.19 -19.90 -15.89
CA ARG A 176 6.48 -19.57 -16.53
C ARG A 176 7.62 -20.36 -15.90
N GLU A 177 7.57 -21.69 -16.05
CA GLU A 177 8.78 -22.51 -15.94
C GLU A 177 9.69 -22.13 -17.11
N THR A 178 10.82 -21.51 -16.79
CA THR A 178 11.89 -21.20 -17.75
C THR A 178 12.37 -22.53 -18.32
N ARG A 179 12.15 -22.74 -19.62
CA ARG A 179 12.80 -23.79 -20.39
C ARG A 179 14.20 -23.35 -20.79
#